data_AF-A0A662ISV1-F1
#
_entry.id   AF-A0A662ISV1-F1
#
_cell.length_a   1.000
_cell.length_b   1.000
_cell.length_c   1.000
_cell.angle_alpha   90.00
_cell.angle_beta   90.00
_cell.angle_gamma   90.00
#
_symmetry.space_group_name_H-M   'P 1'
#
loop_
_entity.id
_entity.type
_entity.pdbx_description
1 polymer ?
#
loop_
_entity_poly.entity_id
_entity_poly.type
_entity_poly.pdbx_seq_one_letter_code
_entity_poly.pdbx_strand_id
1 'polypeptide(L)'
;MLVSASEHQAEASAGIASNPQKSLTGWGVKALKMHNLRGLKDWALEATFCEFSGAPTIIGATKAKIPQDKNIKAIATFKNEGVSPVTGLFLVGVVYGDELSDPVSDDPLTNWHTWFYESDAYDFGDSNYDITLNPGSSGTVETDGNVPASTWAEETTLDAGIILYANIHGEQHFLDSLKIDDAIEIIAPATGRR
;
A
#
# COMPACT_ATOMS: atom_id res chain seq x y z
N MET A 1 2.99 -55.18 -71.37
CA MET A 1 1.58 -55.60 -71.41
C MET A 1 0.80 -54.61 -70.57
N LEU A 2 -0.18 -53.96 -71.21
CA LEU A 2 -1.48 -53.44 -70.69
C LEU A 2 -1.45 -52.69 -69.34
N VAL A 3 -1.64 -51.34 -69.31
CA VAL A 3 -2.94 -50.60 -69.31
C VAL A 3 -3.71 -50.87 -68.00
N SER A 4 -4.18 -49.94 -67.14
CA SER A 4 -4.60 -48.52 -67.14
C SER A 4 -4.38 -47.92 -65.72
N ALA A 5 -4.09 -46.64 -65.44
CA ALA A 5 -4.95 -45.42 -65.53
C ALA A 5 -6.35 -45.62 -64.89
N SER A 6 -6.95 -44.72 -64.11
CA SER A 6 -6.64 -43.37 -63.60
C SER A 6 -7.84 -42.93 -62.70
N GLU A 7 -7.67 -41.85 -61.93
CA GLU A 7 -8.73 -40.90 -61.51
C GLU A 7 -9.79 -41.38 -60.49
N HIS A 8 -10.47 -40.56 -59.69
CA HIS A 8 -10.44 -39.13 -59.36
C HIS A 8 -11.19 -38.94 -58.01
N GLN A 9 -11.13 -37.72 -57.48
CA GLN A 9 -11.84 -37.19 -56.31
C GLN A 9 -13.37 -37.40 -56.36
N ALA A 10 -13.99 -37.50 -55.17
CA ALA A 10 -15.35 -37.02 -54.95
C ALA A 10 -15.54 -36.59 -53.49
N GLU A 11 -16.36 -35.55 -53.32
CA GLU A 11 -16.50 -34.65 -52.19
C GLU A 11 -17.50 -35.13 -51.12
N ALA A 12 -17.38 -34.50 -49.94
CA ALA A 12 -18.42 -34.07 -49.00
C ALA A 12 -19.52 -35.05 -48.54
N SER A 13 -19.66 -35.20 -47.21
CA SER A 13 -20.88 -34.82 -46.47
C SER A 13 -20.69 -34.86 -44.94
N ALA A 14 -21.31 -33.89 -44.29
CA ALA A 14 -21.18 -33.41 -42.91
C ALA A 14 -21.55 -34.40 -41.78
N GLY A 15 -20.99 -34.16 -40.58
CA GLY A 15 -21.48 -34.78 -39.33
C GLY A 15 -20.61 -34.60 -38.08
N ILE A 16 -20.42 -33.36 -37.62
CA ILE A 16 -20.17 -32.88 -36.23
C ILE A 16 -19.47 -33.86 -35.24
N ALA A 17 -18.21 -33.58 -34.88
CA ALA A 17 -17.67 -33.92 -33.57
C ALA A 17 -16.62 -32.89 -33.13
N SER A 18 -16.86 -32.32 -31.96
CA SER A 18 -16.09 -31.29 -31.26
C SER A 18 -14.61 -31.62 -31.08
N ASN A 19 -13.76 -30.62 -31.33
CA ASN A 19 -12.33 -30.60 -31.08
C ASN A 19 -12.01 -30.56 -29.57
N PRO A 20 -11.29 -31.53 -28.97
CA PRO A 20 -10.63 -31.33 -27.69
C PRO A 20 -9.15 -31.00 -27.93
N GLN A 21 -8.77 -29.75 -27.64
CA GLN A 21 -7.39 -29.32 -27.52
C GLN A 21 -6.61 -30.29 -26.63
N LYS A 22 -5.64 -31.00 -27.22
CA LYS A 22 -4.64 -31.78 -26.48
C LYS A 22 -3.73 -30.82 -25.73
N SER A 23 -3.69 -31.00 -24.41
CA SER A 23 -2.87 -30.30 -23.46
C SER A 23 -1.38 -30.56 -23.69
N LEU A 24 -0.61 -29.49 -23.73
CA LEU A 24 0.85 -29.48 -23.64
C LEU A 24 1.24 -28.51 -22.54
N THR A 25 1.30 -28.96 -21.30
CA THR A 25 2.04 -28.28 -20.22
C THR A 25 2.55 -29.31 -19.20
N GLY A 26 3.58 -30.05 -19.60
CA GLY A 26 4.49 -30.69 -18.66
C GLY A 26 5.53 -29.70 -18.18
N TRP A 27 5.20 -28.88 -17.19
CA TRP A 27 6.16 -28.23 -16.30
C TRP A 27 5.65 -28.45 -14.88
N GLY A 28 6.42 -29.20 -14.09
CA GLY A 28 6.13 -29.46 -12.71
C GLY A 28 6.14 -28.17 -11.92
N VAL A 29 4.96 -27.60 -11.70
CA VAL A 29 4.75 -26.66 -10.60
C VAL A 29 4.85 -27.50 -9.34
N LYS A 30 6.04 -27.52 -8.72
CA LYS A 30 6.12 -27.78 -7.29
C LYS A 30 5.12 -26.83 -6.67
N ALA A 31 4.05 -27.37 -6.11
CA ALA A 31 3.15 -26.65 -5.23
C ALA A 31 4.02 -26.08 -4.10
N LEU A 32 4.46 -24.84 -4.27
CA LEU A 32 5.00 -24.05 -3.18
C LEU A 32 3.84 -23.98 -2.20
N LYS A 33 4.01 -24.59 -1.02
CA LYS A 33 3.03 -24.57 0.05
C LYS A 33 2.57 -23.13 0.23
N MET A 34 1.33 -22.83 -0.18
CA MET A 34 0.61 -21.62 0.21
C MET A 34 0.44 -21.69 1.73
N HIS A 35 1.45 -21.27 2.47
CA HIS A 35 1.32 -20.98 3.89
C HIS A 35 0.56 -19.66 4.02
N ASN A 36 -0.76 -19.79 4.20
CA ASN A 36 -1.62 -18.89 4.98
C ASN A 36 -1.61 -17.38 4.64
N LEU A 37 -2.03 -17.01 3.42
CA LEU A 37 -2.32 -15.61 3.05
C LEU A 37 -3.62 -15.03 3.68
N ARG A 38 -4.33 -15.79 4.54
CA ARG A 38 -5.58 -15.33 5.17
C ARG A 38 -5.37 -14.27 6.25
N GLY A 39 -4.16 -14.09 6.77
CA GLY A 39 -3.86 -13.12 7.83
C GLY A 39 -3.45 -11.73 7.34
N LEU A 40 -3.45 -11.46 6.02
CA LEU A 40 -2.94 -10.21 5.46
C LEU A 40 -4.02 -9.14 5.19
N LYS A 41 -5.29 -9.45 5.43
CA LYS A 41 -6.42 -8.54 5.10
C LYS A 41 -7.04 -7.86 6.32
N ASP A 42 -6.62 -8.23 7.52
CA ASP A 42 -7.21 -7.74 8.77
C ASP A 42 -6.11 -6.98 9.54
N TRP A 43 -5.99 -5.70 9.25
CA TRP A 43 -5.09 -4.78 9.93
C TRP A 43 -5.88 -3.54 10.36
N ALA A 44 -5.53 -3.02 11.53
CA ALA A 44 -6.00 -1.70 11.94
C ALA A 44 -4.81 -0.75 11.90
N LEU A 45 -4.94 0.35 11.15
CA LEU A 45 -3.94 1.39 11.02
C LEU A 45 -4.41 2.68 11.70
N GLU A 46 -3.54 3.27 12.50
CA GLU A 46 -3.70 4.58 13.13
C GLU A 46 -2.43 5.40 12.85
N ALA A 47 -2.58 6.70 12.63
CA ALA A 47 -1.45 7.59 12.38
C ALA A 47 -1.48 8.81 13.30
N THR A 48 -0.29 9.33 13.59
CA THR A 48 -0.05 10.46 14.47
C THR A 48 1.00 11.36 13.84
N PHE A 49 0.83 12.68 13.93
CA PHE A 49 1.76 13.65 13.34
C PHE A 49 2.37 14.53 14.41
N CYS A 50 3.67 14.81 14.27
CA CYS A 50 4.38 15.72 15.15
C CYS A 50 5.51 16.44 14.40
N GLU A 51 6.05 17.48 15.03
CA GLU A 51 7.32 18.06 14.60
C GLU A 51 8.43 17.02 14.77
N PHE A 52 9.40 16.97 13.84
CA PHE A 52 10.54 16.04 13.91
C PHE A 52 11.32 16.09 15.24
N SER A 53 11.35 17.25 15.92
CA SER A 53 12.02 17.43 17.23
C SER A 53 11.08 17.43 18.44
N GLY A 54 9.78 17.19 18.24
CA GLY A 54 8.74 17.25 19.27
C GLY A 54 8.39 15.87 19.85
N ALA A 55 7.80 15.85 21.04
CA ALA A 55 7.17 14.64 21.55
C ALA A 55 5.94 14.30 20.69
N PRO A 56 5.72 13.01 20.35
CA PRO A 56 4.58 12.64 19.54
C PRO A 56 3.27 12.89 20.28
N THR A 57 2.36 13.61 19.64
CA THR A 57 1.00 13.83 20.15
C THR A 57 0.13 12.75 19.55
N ILE A 58 -0.42 11.81 20.32
CA ILE A 58 -1.32 10.78 19.77
C ILE A 58 -2.55 11.49 19.17
N ILE A 59 -2.68 11.47 17.85
CA ILE A 59 -3.80 12.07 17.13
C ILE A 59 -4.81 10.96 16.84
N GLY A 60 -5.74 10.78 17.76
CA GLY A 60 -6.98 10.04 17.50
C GLY A 60 -8.13 10.92 17.02
N ALA A 61 -7.99 12.26 17.07
CA ALA A 61 -9.08 13.21 16.74
C ALA A 61 -8.67 14.70 16.69
N THR A 62 -7.39 15.06 16.72
CA THR A 62 -6.97 16.48 16.86
C THR A 62 -5.93 16.84 15.83
N LYS A 63 -6.32 17.67 14.86
CA LYS A 63 -5.45 18.31 13.86
C LYS A 63 -4.09 18.71 14.45
N ALA A 64 -3.01 18.20 13.87
CA ALA A 64 -1.65 18.52 14.29
C ALA A 64 -1.33 19.96 13.91
N LYS A 65 -0.78 20.76 14.82
CA LYS A 65 -0.31 22.10 14.46
C LYS A 65 1.20 22.06 14.30
N ILE A 66 1.69 22.23 13.08
CA ILE A 66 3.10 22.16 12.74
C ILE A 66 3.60 23.55 12.35
N PRO A 67 4.56 24.12 13.09
CA PRO A 67 5.19 25.37 12.71
C PRO A 67 5.89 25.28 11.36
N GLN A 68 5.75 26.35 10.56
CA GLN A 68 6.30 26.41 9.20
C GLN A 68 7.84 26.25 9.16
N ASP A 69 8.54 26.52 10.26
CA ASP A 69 10.00 26.34 10.40
C ASP A 69 10.44 24.92 10.81
N LYS A 70 9.54 23.93 10.76
CA LYS A 70 9.78 22.54 11.16
C LYS A 70 9.58 21.56 10.01
N ASN A 71 10.03 20.33 10.23
CA ASN A 71 9.65 19.20 9.39
C ASN A 71 8.50 18.42 10.03
N ILE A 72 7.65 17.90 9.17
CA ILE A 72 6.55 17.00 9.51
C ILE A 72 7.13 15.59 9.66
N LYS A 73 6.76 14.91 10.74
CA LYS A 73 7.04 13.48 10.98
C LYS A 73 5.74 12.77 11.30
N ALA A 74 5.55 11.60 10.72
CA ALA A 74 4.42 10.72 11.04
C ALA A 74 4.86 9.51 11.86
N ILE A 75 3.99 9.06 12.75
CA ILE A 75 4.11 7.84 13.52
C ILE A 75 2.85 7.03 13.26
N ALA A 76 3.01 5.90 12.58
CA ALA A 76 1.94 4.98 12.30
C ALA A 76 2.00 3.81 13.27
N THR A 77 0.91 3.57 13.97
CA THR A 77 0.70 2.39 14.80
C THR A 77 -0.25 1.46 14.08
N PHE A 78 0.09 0.19 13.99
CA PHE A 78 -0.70 -0.79 13.28
C PHE A 78 -0.80 -2.08 14.08
N LYS A 79 -1.91 -2.79 13.91
CA LYS A 79 -2.21 -4.01 14.65
C LYS A 79 -2.54 -5.14 13.70
N ASN A 80 -1.94 -6.30 13.92
CA ASN A 80 -2.31 -7.52 13.23
C ASN A 80 -3.65 -8.03 13.81
N GLU A 81 -4.75 -7.82 13.10
CA GLU A 81 -6.07 -8.35 13.50
C GLU A 81 -6.39 -9.70 12.88
N GLY A 82 -5.50 -10.18 12.00
CA GLY A 82 -5.56 -11.49 11.39
C GLY A 82 -5.37 -12.63 12.39
N VAL A 83 -5.61 -13.85 11.92
CA VAL A 83 -5.59 -15.07 12.74
C VAL A 83 -4.23 -15.77 12.79
N SER A 84 -3.19 -15.20 12.18
CA SER A 84 -1.86 -15.83 12.11
C SER A 84 -0.75 -14.81 12.30
N PRO A 85 0.40 -15.23 12.87
CA PRO A 85 1.57 -14.36 12.94
C PRO A 85 2.03 -13.95 11.55
N VAL A 86 2.46 -12.70 11.43
CA VAL A 86 3.06 -12.15 10.20
C VAL A 86 4.47 -11.71 10.53
N THR A 87 5.44 -12.11 9.71
CA THR A 87 6.85 -11.72 9.85
C THR A 87 7.30 -11.06 8.56
N GLY A 88 7.89 -9.87 8.68
CA GLY A 88 8.46 -9.14 7.55
C GLY A 88 8.95 -7.76 7.99
N LEU A 89 9.54 -7.04 7.04
CA LEU A 89 9.89 -5.63 7.19
C LEU A 89 8.62 -4.82 6.94
N PHE A 90 8.15 -4.07 7.92
CA PHE A 90 6.97 -3.22 7.79
C PHE A 90 7.38 -1.82 7.39
N LEU A 91 6.64 -1.24 6.46
CA LEU A 91 6.92 0.06 5.88
C LEU A 91 5.64 0.90 5.85
N VAL A 92 5.82 2.19 6.00
CA VAL A 92 4.75 3.17 5.96
C VAL A 92 5.12 4.25 4.95
N GLY A 93 4.19 4.54 4.05
CA GLY A 93 4.24 5.72 3.21
C GLY A 93 3.17 6.70 3.67
N VAL A 94 3.50 7.98 3.67
CA VAL A 94 2.57 9.06 3.94
C VAL A 94 2.66 10.08 2.82
N VAL A 95 1.51 10.53 2.33
CA VAL A 95 1.38 11.64 1.39
C VAL A 95 0.60 12.77 2.03
N TYR A 96 0.92 13.99 1.65
CA TYR A 96 0.31 15.22 2.14
C TYR A 96 -0.17 16.06 0.97
N GLY A 97 -1.40 16.59 1.04
CA GLY A 97 -1.95 17.49 0.03
C GLY A 97 -3.07 18.34 0.60
N ASP A 98 -3.40 19.44 -0.07
CA ASP A 98 -4.47 20.36 0.34
C ASP A 98 -5.85 19.66 0.41
N GLU A 99 -6.16 18.81 -0.57
CA GLU A 99 -7.37 17.98 -0.60
C GLU A 99 -7.02 16.65 -1.26
N LEU A 100 -7.14 15.55 -0.53
CA LEU A 100 -7.01 14.20 -1.08
C LEU A 100 -8.40 13.63 -1.33
N SER A 101 -8.55 12.83 -2.39
CA SER A 101 -9.80 12.14 -2.66
C SER A 101 -10.11 11.12 -1.55
N ASP A 102 -11.39 10.87 -1.28
CA ASP A 102 -11.80 9.76 -0.43
C ASP A 102 -11.36 8.41 -1.01
N PRO A 103 -11.13 7.39 -0.17
CA PRO A 103 -10.81 6.04 -0.64
C PRO A 103 -11.85 5.56 -1.66
N VAL A 104 -11.38 5.18 -2.85
CA VAL A 104 -12.24 4.73 -3.95
C VAL A 104 -12.44 3.21 -3.97
N SER A 105 -11.67 2.48 -3.17
CA SER A 105 -11.73 1.03 -3.09
C SER A 105 -11.20 0.51 -1.74
N ASP A 106 -11.50 -0.75 -1.43
CA ASP A 106 -10.87 -1.47 -0.31
C ASP A 106 -9.47 -2.01 -0.66
N ASP A 107 -8.91 -1.67 -1.83
CA ASP A 107 -7.54 -2.03 -2.21
C ASP A 107 -6.56 -0.91 -1.80
N PRO A 108 -5.70 -1.14 -0.80
CA PRO A 108 -4.80 -0.11 -0.29
C PRO A 108 -3.86 0.46 -1.35
N LEU A 109 -3.43 -0.36 -2.31
CA LEU A 109 -2.52 0.08 -3.38
C LEU A 109 -3.21 1.06 -4.33
N THR A 110 -4.47 0.79 -4.69
CA THR A 110 -5.24 1.69 -5.55
C THR A 110 -5.46 3.04 -4.87
N ASN A 111 -5.81 3.06 -3.58
CA ASN A 111 -5.94 4.31 -2.82
C ASN A 111 -4.62 5.07 -2.75
N TRP A 112 -3.51 4.38 -2.43
CA TRP A 112 -2.19 4.97 -2.38
C TRP A 112 -1.78 5.63 -3.70
N HIS A 113 -1.98 4.96 -4.84
CA HIS A 113 -1.65 5.56 -6.13
C HIS A 113 -2.45 6.83 -6.40
N THR A 114 -3.76 6.83 -6.11
CA THR A 114 -4.60 8.02 -6.26
C THR A 114 -4.04 9.17 -5.43
N TRP A 115 -3.84 8.97 -4.11
CA TRP A 115 -3.35 10.03 -3.23
C TRP A 115 -1.94 10.48 -3.58
N PHE A 116 -1.05 9.57 -4.01
CA PHE A 116 0.29 9.93 -4.44
C PHE A 116 0.29 10.85 -5.66
N TYR A 117 -0.64 10.69 -6.60
CA TYR A 117 -0.79 11.61 -7.74
C TYR A 117 -1.42 12.96 -7.37
N GLU A 118 -2.22 13.00 -6.30
CA GLU A 118 -2.87 14.21 -5.80
C GLU A 118 -1.97 15.01 -4.85
N SER A 119 -0.98 14.36 -4.24
CA SER A 119 -0.15 14.94 -3.18
C SER A 119 0.88 15.97 -3.65
N ASP A 120 1.20 16.90 -2.75
CA ASP A 120 2.29 17.87 -2.92
C ASP A 120 3.63 17.32 -2.41
N ALA A 121 3.59 16.49 -1.36
CA ALA A 121 4.77 15.93 -0.72
C ALA A 121 4.49 14.54 -0.13
N TYR A 122 5.55 13.77 0.10
CA TYR A 122 5.47 12.45 0.70
C TYR A 122 6.67 12.16 1.62
N ASP A 123 6.47 11.25 2.56
CA ASP A 123 7.48 10.74 3.47
C ASP A 123 7.35 9.22 3.64
N PHE A 124 8.43 8.56 4.03
CA PHE A 124 8.47 7.11 4.23
C PHE A 124 9.15 6.76 5.54
N GLY A 125 8.85 5.57 6.05
CA GLY A 125 9.52 4.96 7.18
C GLY A 125 9.43 3.45 7.13
N ASP A 126 10.29 2.77 7.89
CA ASP A 126 10.27 1.32 8.03
C ASP A 126 10.62 0.86 9.46
N SER A 127 10.41 -0.42 9.73
CA SER A 127 10.71 -1.04 11.03
C SER A 127 12.21 -1.32 11.27
N ASN A 128 13.10 -0.91 10.37
CA ASN A 128 14.56 -1.16 10.29
C ASN A 128 14.98 -2.63 10.14
N TYR A 129 14.16 -3.57 10.61
CA TYR A 129 14.38 -5.02 10.56
C TYR A 129 13.04 -5.75 10.50
N ASP A 130 13.10 -7.02 10.11
CA ASP A 130 11.95 -7.91 10.13
C ASP A 130 11.43 -8.07 11.57
N ILE A 131 10.15 -7.78 11.78
CA ILE A 131 9.45 -8.02 13.05
C ILE A 131 8.37 -9.08 12.86
N THR A 132 8.10 -9.84 13.92
CA THR A 132 6.98 -10.78 13.96
C THR A 132 5.85 -10.17 14.79
N LEU A 133 4.70 -9.95 14.17
CA LEU A 133 3.47 -9.53 14.85
C LEU A 133 2.52 -10.72 14.98
N ASN A 134 2.28 -11.17 16.21
CA ASN A 134 1.26 -12.16 16.51
C ASN A 134 -0.15 -11.54 16.38
N PRO A 135 -1.20 -12.37 16.21
CA PRO A 135 -2.59 -11.91 16.29
C PRO A 135 -2.85 -11.05 17.52
N GLY A 136 -3.43 -9.88 17.32
CA GLY A 136 -3.73 -8.87 18.34
C GLY A 136 -2.55 -8.00 18.78
N SER A 137 -1.33 -8.26 18.29
CA SER A 137 -0.15 -7.44 18.61
C SER A 137 -0.05 -6.22 17.70
N SER A 138 0.53 -5.14 18.23
CA SER A 138 0.77 -3.90 17.49
C SER A 138 2.26 -3.66 17.22
N GLY A 139 2.54 -2.96 16.13
CA GLY A 139 3.83 -2.38 15.79
C GLY A 139 3.69 -0.88 15.56
N THR A 140 4.84 -0.19 15.54
CA THR A 140 4.92 1.24 15.25
C THR A 140 6.06 1.48 14.28
N VAL A 141 5.82 2.32 13.28
CA VAL A 141 6.82 2.83 12.34
C VAL A 141 6.75 4.34 12.34
N GLU A 142 7.91 4.97 12.38
CA GLU A 142 8.05 6.41 12.25
C GLU A 142 8.59 6.73 10.85
N THR A 143 8.10 7.80 10.22
CA THR A 143 8.70 8.30 8.98
C THR A 143 10.01 9.04 9.26
N ASP A 144 10.82 9.22 8.23
CA ASP A 144 12.12 9.88 8.34
C ASP A 144 12.00 11.36 8.77
N GLY A 145 10.86 11.99 8.54
CA GLY A 145 10.59 13.38 8.88
C GLY A 145 11.28 14.36 7.94
N ASN A 146 11.32 14.03 6.65
CA ASN A 146 12.04 14.79 5.63
C ASN A 146 11.18 15.85 4.93
N VAL A 147 9.89 15.94 5.24
CA VAL A 147 8.98 16.89 4.60
C VAL A 147 8.99 18.22 5.35
N PRO A 148 9.50 19.31 4.76
CA PRO A 148 9.50 20.61 5.40
C PRO A 148 8.10 21.23 5.37
N ALA A 149 7.61 21.71 6.52
CA ALA A 149 6.32 22.40 6.64
C ALA A 149 6.28 23.69 5.81
N SER A 150 7.44 24.29 5.51
CA SER A 150 7.58 25.44 4.63
C SER A 150 7.22 25.17 3.16
N THR A 151 6.88 23.93 2.80
CA THR A 151 6.28 23.59 1.50
C THR A 151 4.94 24.29 1.32
N TRP A 152 4.19 24.53 2.40
CA TRP A 152 2.87 25.16 2.37
C TRP A 152 2.88 26.51 3.11
N ALA A 153 1.88 27.33 2.81
CA ALA A 153 1.68 28.60 3.49
C ALA A 153 1.20 28.40 4.94
N GLU A 154 1.39 29.42 5.77
CA GLU A 154 0.73 29.45 7.08
C GLU A 154 -0.80 29.38 6.91
N GLU A 155 -1.47 28.79 7.90
CA GLU A 155 -2.93 28.55 7.94
C GLU A 155 -3.41 27.51 6.92
N THR A 156 -2.54 26.97 6.05
CA THR A 156 -2.86 25.83 5.21
C THR A 156 -3.23 24.61 6.06
N THR A 157 -4.27 23.92 5.64
CA THR A 157 -4.71 22.65 6.21
C THR A 157 -4.45 21.55 5.21
N LEU A 158 -3.93 20.42 5.67
CA LEU A 158 -3.52 19.32 4.81
C LEU A 158 -4.24 18.05 5.20
N ASP A 159 -4.72 17.34 4.20
CA ASP A 159 -5.09 15.93 4.29
C ASP A 159 -3.83 15.06 4.31
N ALA A 160 -3.94 13.89 4.93
CA ALA A 160 -2.90 12.87 4.92
C ALA A 160 -3.43 11.52 4.45
N GLY A 161 -2.77 10.96 3.43
CA GLY A 161 -2.99 9.59 2.97
C GLY A 161 -1.85 8.69 3.46
N ILE A 162 -2.18 7.61 4.15
CA ILE A 162 -1.20 6.66 4.71
C ILE A 162 -1.39 5.29 4.07
N ILE A 163 -0.29 4.64 3.70
CA ILE A 163 -0.24 3.25 3.26
C ILE A 163 0.62 2.45 4.23
N LEU A 164 0.10 1.31 4.69
CA LEU A 164 0.87 0.27 5.37
C LEU A 164 1.15 -0.86 4.38
N TYR A 165 2.42 -1.23 4.27
CA TYR A 165 2.83 -2.40 3.49
C TYR A 165 3.96 -3.14 4.18
N ALA A 166 4.15 -4.40 3.81
CA ALA A 166 5.22 -5.23 4.35
C ALA A 166 5.94 -5.98 3.24
N ASN A 167 7.26 -6.07 3.37
CA ASN A 167 8.07 -6.98 2.57
C ASN A 167 8.14 -8.32 3.31
N ILE A 168 7.47 -9.33 2.78
CA ILE A 168 7.38 -10.68 3.34
C ILE A 168 8.03 -11.64 2.35
N HIS A 169 9.10 -12.31 2.77
CA HIS A 169 9.84 -13.24 1.92
C HIS A 169 10.31 -12.64 0.57
N GLY A 170 10.58 -11.34 0.53
CA GLY A 170 11.02 -10.63 -0.67
C GLY A 170 9.89 -10.15 -1.59
N GLU A 171 8.62 -10.35 -1.22
CA GLU A 171 7.46 -9.82 -1.92
C GLU A 171 6.83 -8.66 -1.14
N GLN A 172 6.42 -7.60 -1.84
CA GLN A 172 5.74 -6.46 -1.25
C GLN A 172 4.24 -6.74 -1.15
N HIS A 173 3.67 -6.58 0.03
CA HIS A 173 2.25 -6.76 0.31
C HIS A 173 1.67 -5.47 0.89
N PHE A 174 0.67 -4.91 0.22
CA PHE A 174 -0.09 -3.75 0.70
C PHE A 174 -1.18 -4.25 1.66
N LEU A 175 -1.14 -3.78 2.90
CA LEU A 175 -1.90 -4.36 4.01
C LEU A 175 -3.14 -3.54 4.34
N ASP A 176 -2.97 -2.22 4.46
CA ASP A 176 -4.05 -1.31 4.84
C ASP A 176 -3.73 0.12 4.37
N SER A 177 -4.77 0.95 4.20
CA SER A 177 -4.65 2.36 3.84
C SER A 177 -5.62 3.21 4.66
N LEU A 178 -5.17 4.38 5.10
CA LEU A 178 -5.95 5.31 5.90
C LEU A 178 -5.86 6.72 5.32
N LYS A 179 -7.00 7.40 5.16
CA LYS A 179 -7.08 8.83 4.90
C LYS A 179 -7.45 9.55 6.19
N ILE A 180 -6.83 10.70 6.46
CA ILE A 180 -7.19 11.60 7.56
C ILE A 180 -7.40 12.99 6.96
N ASP A 181 -8.64 13.46 7.02
CA ASP A 181 -9.00 14.82 6.62
C ASP A 181 -8.47 15.84 7.62
N ASP A 182 -8.03 17.00 7.13
CA ASP A 182 -7.53 18.10 7.95
C ASP A 182 -6.50 17.64 9.01
N ALA A 183 -5.64 16.69 8.64
CA ALA A 183 -4.69 16.04 9.54
C ALA A 183 -3.71 17.04 10.16
N ILE A 184 -3.31 18.06 9.40
CA ILE A 184 -2.27 19.04 9.77
C ILE A 184 -2.74 20.46 9.50
N GLU A 185 -2.42 21.40 10.40
CA GLU A 185 -2.45 22.85 10.21
C GLU A 185 -1.03 23.38 10.22
N ILE A 186 -0.63 24.10 9.19
CA ILE A 186 0.62 24.84 9.20
C ILE A 186 0.41 26.12 10.00
N ILE A 187 1.20 26.31 11.05
CA ILE A 187 1.14 27.51 11.89
C ILE A 187 2.40 28.35 11.72
N ALA A 188 2.35 29.59 12.21
CA ALA A 188 3.49 30.47 12.22
C ALA A 188 4.74 29.79 12.85
N PRO A 189 5.95 30.13 12.40
CA PRO A 189 7.19 29.61 12.95
C PRO A 189 7.23 29.64 14.48
N ALA A 190 7.72 28.56 15.09
CA ALA A 190 7.80 28.44 16.55
C ALA A 190 8.71 29.52 17.16
N THR A 191 9.59 30.09 16.35
CA THR A 191 10.50 31.17 16.72
C THR A 191 10.06 32.53 16.15
N GLY A 192 8.95 33.05 16.65
CA GLY A 192 8.57 34.45 16.42
C GLY A 192 9.44 35.45 17.20
N ARG A 193 10.09 36.36 16.45
CA ARG A 193 10.89 37.56 16.83
C ARG A 193 12.39 37.38 17.09
N ARG A 194 13.19 37.89 16.15
CA ARG A 194 14.18 38.93 16.45
C ARG A 194 13.73 40.24 15.85
#